data_AF-O16696-F1
#
_entry.id   AF-O16696-F1
#
_cell.length_a   1.000
_cell.length_b   1.000
_cell.length_c   1.000
_cell.angle_alpha   90.00
_cell.angle_beta   90.00
_cell.angle_gamma   90.00
#
_symmetry.space_group_name_H-M   'P 1'
#
loop_
_entity.id
_entity.type
_entity.pdbx_description
1 polymer ?
#
loop_
_entity_poly.entity_id
_entity_poly.type
_entity_poly.pdbx_seq_one_letter_code
_entity_poly.pdbx_strand_id
1 'polypeptide(L)'
;MPDSSSSNGKRLNKSSNNSASIQQINPKAKYIVKDPRALRLCILFQHLQGVPVFNAYKAMNKTYGDNFMEYRHFEYWYMGIANGSLTVDSYDRFYAFERKKFTDFSNFVQRMVLDMLNPIDRFAARAVCRNFRCIIDNQRSALKKIEMTLKEESVDLNVNDGTVFYHDDFDKGCTVNYKKRKLFVTDKKPLEVAMDDVLALLSGRDVSMDYFGVILAMGKWQWAMVNPKVSFKAIHDALQLIGILSAKSVSLDCAHTDQVVSLLKHFEPETLESLHIEILEFDEDSVKELVILDQWEEAKTLSLTTVAYFSLIVKHLYHFESLKFNFLGETFLMDDIIKFRDEILLKSSVFKSLTCESVDFDARMFVRVFDPNSSRRDSSGSIAYKTKKDTFIITYQPNAFNIKKKIDSEQ
;
A
#
# COMPACT_ATOMS: atom_id res chain seq x y z
N MET A 1 0.56 74.60 -3.91
CA MET A 1 0.82 73.89 -2.64
C MET A 1 2.00 72.96 -2.87
N PRO A 2 3.24 73.45 -2.64
CA PRO A 2 4.44 72.64 -2.66
C PRO A 2 5.01 72.48 -1.24
N ASP A 3 5.72 71.38 -1.02
CA ASP A 3 6.86 71.38 -0.10
C ASP A 3 8.04 70.73 -0.83
N SER A 4 9.18 71.41 -0.74
CA SER A 4 10.43 71.15 -1.44
C SER A 4 11.59 71.14 -0.44
N SER A 5 12.72 70.58 -0.88
CA SER A 5 14.07 70.52 -0.27
C SER A 5 14.30 69.29 0.63
N SER A 6 15.02 68.25 0.20
CA SER A 6 16.44 68.07 -0.24
C SER A 6 17.43 67.89 0.90
N SER A 7 18.02 66.69 1.01
CA SER A 7 19.44 66.54 1.32
C SER A 7 19.98 65.14 0.95
N ASN A 8 20.86 65.15 -0.05
CA ASN A 8 22.13 64.44 -0.14
C ASN A 8 22.33 63.07 0.54
N GLY A 9 22.74 62.12 -0.31
CA GLY A 9 24.04 61.49 -0.09
C GLY A 9 24.00 60.06 0.44
N LYS A 10 24.06 59.10 -0.47
CA LYS A 10 24.91 57.90 -0.30
C LYS A 10 25.12 57.21 -1.66
N ARG A 11 26.33 57.44 -2.20
CA ARG A 11 26.98 56.56 -3.18
C ARG A 11 27.01 55.15 -2.62
N LEU A 12 26.30 54.21 -3.25
CA LEU A 12 26.50 52.78 -3.06
C LEU A 12 27.38 52.28 -4.21
N ASN A 13 28.67 52.13 -3.89
CA ASN A 13 29.64 51.42 -4.73
C ASN A 13 29.16 49.97 -4.94
N LYS A 14 28.67 49.67 -6.15
CA LYS A 14 28.55 48.29 -6.65
C LYS A 14 29.87 47.87 -7.28
N SER A 15 30.84 47.50 -6.44
CA SER A 15 32.07 46.82 -6.92
C SER A 15 32.82 46.13 -5.77
N SER A 16 32.16 45.20 -5.06
CA SER A 16 32.87 44.28 -4.14
C SER A 16 31.91 43.18 -3.68
N ASN A 17 31.76 42.10 -4.46
CA ASN A 17 31.21 40.83 -3.97
C ASN A 17 31.64 39.71 -4.91
N ASN A 18 32.93 39.36 -4.86
CA ASN A 18 33.44 38.10 -5.41
C ASN A 18 34.65 37.54 -4.63
N SER A 19 34.89 38.04 -3.42
CA SER A 19 36.07 37.66 -2.61
C SER A 19 35.72 37.02 -1.26
N ALA A 20 34.45 36.71 -0.98
CA ALA A 20 34.00 36.28 0.35
C ALA A 20 33.70 34.77 0.52
N SER A 21 34.01 33.90 -0.44
CA SER A 21 33.65 32.45 -0.37
C SER A 21 34.83 31.46 -0.34
N ILE A 22 36.09 31.92 -0.29
CA ILE A 22 37.28 31.02 -0.42
C ILE A 22 37.81 30.51 0.94
N GLN A 23 37.25 30.94 2.08
CA GLN A 23 37.84 30.70 3.41
C GLN A 23 37.68 29.27 3.97
N GLN A 24 36.99 28.35 3.28
CA GLN A 24 36.85 26.93 3.70
C GLN A 24 37.46 25.92 2.73
N ILE A 25 38.12 26.38 1.66
CA ILE A 25 38.72 25.47 0.67
C ILE A 25 39.99 24.84 1.25
N ASN A 26 40.11 23.52 1.15
CA ASN A 26 41.30 22.79 1.56
C ASN A 26 42.55 23.40 0.87
N PRO A 27 43.57 23.85 1.63
CA PRO A 27 44.74 24.52 1.05
C PRO A 27 45.44 23.71 -0.04
N LYS A 28 45.43 22.37 0.06
CA LYS A 28 46.01 21.46 -0.94
C LYS A 28 45.20 21.38 -2.22
N ALA A 29 43.89 21.64 -2.15
CA ALA A 29 42.98 21.57 -3.28
C ALA A 29 42.79 22.92 -3.99
N LYS A 30 43.35 24.01 -3.45
CA LYS A 30 43.13 25.38 -3.93
C LYS A 30 43.44 25.56 -5.42
N TYR A 31 44.46 24.88 -5.94
CA TYR A 31 44.82 24.95 -7.35
C TYR A 31 43.81 24.23 -8.26
N ILE A 32 43.29 23.08 -7.82
CA ILE A 32 42.27 22.33 -8.55
C ILE A 32 40.97 23.13 -8.60
N VAL A 33 40.53 23.69 -7.48
CA VAL A 33 39.27 24.46 -7.42
C VAL A 33 39.35 25.76 -8.22
N LYS A 34 40.54 26.37 -8.34
CA LYS A 34 40.75 27.59 -9.13
C LYS A 34 40.92 27.36 -10.63
N ASP A 35 41.17 26.12 -11.05
CA ASP A 35 41.26 25.75 -12.46
C ASP A 35 39.95 25.06 -12.89
N PRO A 36 39.07 25.73 -13.65
CA PRO A 36 37.80 25.16 -14.08
C PRO A 36 37.97 23.86 -14.85
N ARG A 37 39.05 23.71 -15.63
CA ARG A 37 39.32 22.50 -16.40
C ARG A 37 39.73 21.36 -15.48
N ALA A 38 40.62 21.62 -14.53
CA ALA A 38 41.00 20.62 -13.52
C ALA A 38 39.79 20.17 -12.70
N LEU A 39 38.94 21.12 -12.29
CA LEU A 39 37.72 20.79 -11.54
C LEU A 39 36.77 19.91 -12.36
N ARG A 40 36.54 20.24 -13.64
CA ARG A 40 35.70 19.44 -14.55
C ARG A 40 36.29 18.05 -14.82
N LEU A 41 37.62 17.92 -14.89
CA LEU A 41 38.27 16.61 -14.98
C LEU A 41 38.02 15.77 -13.73
N CYS A 42 38.02 16.39 -12.53
CA CYS A 42 37.64 15.69 -11.31
C CYS A 42 36.15 15.27 -11.31
N ILE A 43 35.25 16.10 -11.85
CA ILE A 43 33.83 15.74 -12.05
C ILE A 43 33.70 14.55 -12.99
N LEU A 44 34.38 14.59 -14.15
CA LEU A 44 34.42 13.49 -15.10
C LEU A 44 34.97 12.22 -14.44
N PHE A 45 36.02 12.33 -13.63
CA PHE A 45 36.57 11.19 -12.89
C PHE A 45 35.52 10.57 -11.96
N GLN A 46 34.76 11.37 -11.20
CA GLN A 46 33.65 10.84 -10.38
C GLN A 46 32.60 10.10 -11.22
N HIS A 47 32.26 10.64 -12.39
CA HIS A 47 31.33 9.99 -13.30
C HIS A 47 31.87 8.66 -13.85
N LEU A 48 33.13 8.61 -14.27
CA LEU A 48 33.79 7.39 -14.76
C LEU A 48 33.89 6.30 -13.69
N GLN A 49 33.89 6.67 -12.41
CA GLN A 49 33.82 5.73 -11.28
C GLN A 49 32.39 5.22 -11.00
N GLY A 50 31.38 5.66 -11.77
CA GLY A 50 29.98 5.29 -11.57
C GLY A 50 29.34 5.89 -10.30
N VAL A 51 29.95 6.91 -9.69
CA VAL A 51 29.46 7.50 -8.45
C VAL A 51 28.25 8.39 -8.74
N PRO A 52 27.06 8.15 -8.17
CA PRO A 52 25.88 8.99 -8.42
C PRO A 52 26.14 10.48 -8.13
N VAL A 53 25.59 11.38 -8.95
CA VAL A 53 25.89 12.84 -8.95
C VAL A 53 25.89 13.47 -7.56
N PHE A 54 24.89 13.20 -6.73
CA PHE A 54 24.80 13.78 -5.39
C PHE A 54 25.87 13.24 -4.43
N ASN A 55 26.24 11.96 -4.58
CA ASN A 55 27.32 11.35 -3.80
C ASN A 55 28.69 11.88 -4.25
N ALA A 56 28.87 12.07 -5.56
CA ALA A 56 30.07 12.69 -6.13
C ALA A 56 30.26 14.11 -5.59
N TYR A 57 29.18 14.91 -5.55
CA TYR A 57 29.20 16.25 -4.98
C TYR A 57 29.60 16.23 -3.50
N LYS A 58 28.99 15.36 -2.68
CA LYS A 58 29.34 15.22 -1.26
C LYS A 58 30.80 14.82 -1.05
N ALA A 59 31.29 13.85 -1.84
CA ALA A 59 32.67 13.41 -1.77
C ALA A 59 33.66 14.54 -2.11
N MET A 60 33.34 15.33 -3.14
CA MET A 60 34.16 16.48 -3.53
C MET A 60 34.07 17.63 -2.52
N ASN A 61 32.90 17.92 -1.94
CA ASN A 61 32.78 18.88 -0.82
C ASN A 61 33.68 18.46 0.36
N LYS A 62 33.63 17.19 0.76
CA LYS A 62 34.48 16.67 1.84
C LYS A 62 35.98 16.81 1.52
N THR A 63 36.35 16.68 0.26
CA THR A 63 37.77 16.71 -0.18
C THR A 63 38.30 18.14 -0.35
N TYR A 64 37.50 19.00 -0.97
CA TYR A 64 37.91 20.33 -1.41
C TYR A 64 37.47 21.45 -0.48
N GLY A 65 36.56 21.16 0.46
CA GLY A 65 35.94 22.14 1.34
C GLY A 65 34.48 22.36 0.97
N ASP A 66 33.67 22.66 1.99
CA ASP A 66 32.27 22.97 1.79
C ASP A 66 32.11 24.16 0.84
N ASN A 67 31.12 24.08 -0.04
CA ASN A 67 30.78 25.12 -1.01
C ASN A 67 31.91 25.45 -2.02
N PHE A 68 32.80 24.51 -2.36
CA PHE A 68 33.75 24.71 -3.47
C PHE A 68 33.03 25.08 -4.79
N MET A 69 31.79 24.62 -4.94
CA MET A 69 30.88 24.93 -6.04
C MET A 69 29.41 24.78 -5.57
N GLU A 70 28.50 25.58 -6.14
CA GLU A 70 27.05 25.39 -5.94
C GLU A 70 26.64 24.02 -6.52
N TYR A 71 25.84 23.25 -5.78
CA TYR A 71 25.40 21.92 -6.24
C TYR A 71 24.81 21.92 -7.66
N ARG A 72 24.01 22.93 -8.02
CA ARG A 72 23.42 23.02 -9.36
C ARG A 72 24.46 23.26 -10.45
N HIS A 73 25.50 24.03 -10.16
CA HIS A 73 26.59 24.26 -11.11
C HIS A 73 27.41 22.98 -11.28
N PHE A 74 27.61 22.25 -10.19
CA PHE A 74 28.21 20.92 -10.21
C PHE A 74 27.37 19.93 -11.04
N GLU A 75 26.06 19.85 -10.78
CA GLU A 75 25.13 18.95 -11.47
C GLU A 75 25.05 19.26 -12.96
N TYR A 76 25.03 20.53 -13.36
CA TYR A 76 25.13 20.95 -14.76
C TYR A 76 26.35 20.35 -15.46
N TRP A 77 27.53 20.46 -14.85
CA TRP A 77 28.75 19.88 -15.41
C TRP A 77 28.72 18.36 -15.39
N TYR A 78 28.34 17.76 -14.27
CA TYR A 78 28.30 16.31 -14.11
C TYR A 78 27.38 15.67 -15.15
N MET A 79 26.12 16.15 -15.26
CA MET A 79 25.14 15.59 -16.18
C MET A 79 25.49 15.88 -17.64
N GLY A 80 25.96 17.09 -17.93
CA GLY A 80 26.35 17.46 -19.29
C GLY A 80 27.56 16.68 -19.80
N ILE A 81 28.53 16.40 -18.93
CA ILE A 81 29.66 15.51 -19.25
C ILE A 81 29.16 14.07 -19.40
N ALA A 82 28.31 13.58 -18.49
CA ALA A 82 27.81 12.21 -18.50
C ALA A 82 26.99 11.87 -19.76
N ASN A 83 26.19 12.81 -20.26
CA ASN A 83 25.36 12.61 -21.46
C ASN A 83 26.05 13.07 -22.76
N GLY A 84 27.30 13.54 -22.70
CA GLY A 84 28.08 13.99 -23.86
C GLY A 84 27.69 15.36 -24.43
N SER A 85 26.78 16.11 -23.80
CA SER A 85 26.42 17.47 -24.25
C SER A 85 27.48 18.52 -23.89
N LEU A 86 28.36 18.22 -22.94
CA LEU A 86 29.50 19.05 -22.55
C LEU A 86 30.80 18.24 -22.57
N THR A 87 31.88 18.91 -22.96
CA THR A 87 33.26 18.47 -22.74
C THR A 87 33.90 19.26 -21.59
N VAL A 88 35.02 18.78 -21.04
CA VAL A 88 35.75 19.51 -19.98
C VAL A 88 36.20 20.91 -20.44
N ASP A 89 36.35 21.11 -21.75
CA ASP A 89 36.75 22.36 -22.40
C ASP A 89 35.56 23.22 -22.87
N SER A 90 34.32 22.78 -22.63
CA SER A 90 33.13 23.53 -23.03
C SER A 90 33.03 24.89 -22.32
N TYR A 91 32.42 25.85 -23.00
CA TYR A 91 32.15 27.17 -22.44
C TYR A 91 31.10 27.07 -21.33
N ASP A 92 31.32 27.77 -20.22
CA ASP A 92 30.39 27.76 -19.08
C ASP A 92 29.16 28.63 -19.36
N ARG A 93 28.04 27.98 -19.70
CA ARG A 93 26.76 28.64 -19.93
C ARG A 93 25.81 28.53 -18.73
N PHE A 94 26.28 28.04 -17.57
CA PHE A 94 25.41 27.79 -16.43
C PHE A 94 24.64 29.05 -15.99
N TYR A 95 25.30 30.22 -16.02
CA TYR A 95 24.68 31.50 -15.68
C TYR A 95 24.01 32.22 -16.88
N ALA A 96 24.15 31.69 -18.10
CA ALA A 96 23.58 32.31 -19.30
C ALA A 96 22.09 31.95 -19.50
N PHE A 97 21.60 30.89 -18.86
CA PHE A 97 20.20 30.48 -18.94
C PHE A 97 19.43 30.91 -17.68
N GLU A 98 18.22 31.46 -17.88
CA GLU A 98 17.31 31.70 -16.78
C GLU A 98 16.96 30.39 -16.07
N ARG A 99 17.16 30.37 -14.75
CA ARG A 99 16.89 29.22 -13.91
C ARG A 99 15.37 29.02 -13.83
N LYS A 100 14.83 28.05 -14.57
CA LYS A 100 13.42 27.65 -14.42
C LYS A 100 13.23 26.94 -13.07
N LYS A 101 12.30 27.46 -12.28
CA LYS A 101 11.76 26.80 -11.10
C LYS A 101 10.73 25.77 -11.54
N PHE A 102 10.42 24.82 -10.66
CA PHE A 102 9.40 23.82 -10.98
C PHE A 102 8.03 24.45 -11.31
N THR A 103 7.73 25.58 -10.67
CA THR A 103 6.53 26.38 -10.92
C THR A 103 6.48 27.02 -12.31
N ASP A 104 7.62 27.09 -13.01
CA ASP A 104 7.73 27.70 -14.33
C ASP A 104 7.45 26.67 -15.44
N PHE A 105 7.37 25.37 -15.11
CA PHE A 105 6.86 24.37 -16.02
C PHE A 105 5.34 24.50 -16.16
N SER A 106 4.79 24.06 -17.30
CA SER A 106 3.35 24.04 -17.49
C SER A 106 2.65 23.17 -16.43
N ASN A 107 1.41 23.50 -16.09
CA ASN A 107 0.60 22.71 -15.16
C ASN A 107 0.50 21.24 -15.59
N PHE A 108 0.58 20.96 -16.89
CA PHE A 108 0.63 19.59 -17.42
C PHE A 108 1.84 18.80 -16.91
N VAL A 109 3.06 19.35 -17.02
CA VAL A 109 4.27 18.67 -16.54
C VAL A 109 4.25 18.56 -15.02
N GLN A 110 3.80 19.61 -14.32
CA GLN A 110 3.66 19.57 -12.86
C GLN A 110 2.69 18.46 -12.44
N ARG A 111 1.56 18.32 -13.15
CA ARG A 111 0.57 17.26 -12.94
C ARG A 111 1.16 15.88 -13.13
N MET A 112 1.89 15.64 -14.23
CA MET A 112 2.54 14.36 -14.48
C MET A 112 3.47 13.94 -13.34
N VAL A 113 4.29 14.87 -12.83
CA VAL A 113 5.21 14.56 -11.71
C VAL A 113 4.45 14.29 -10.42
N LEU A 114 3.41 15.07 -10.13
CA LEU A 114 2.56 14.87 -8.94
C LEU A 114 1.74 13.56 -9.05
N ASP A 115 1.37 13.15 -10.26
CA ASP A 115 0.66 11.88 -10.49
C ASP A 115 1.52 10.66 -10.14
N MET A 116 2.83 10.75 -10.37
CA MET A 116 3.80 9.69 -10.03
C MET A 116 4.04 9.55 -8.53
N LEU A 117 3.58 10.51 -7.72
CA LEU A 117 3.71 10.40 -6.26
C LEU A 117 2.71 9.39 -5.72
N ASN A 118 3.20 8.54 -4.82
CA ASN A 118 2.33 7.76 -3.94
C ASN A 118 1.32 8.70 -3.26
N PRO A 119 0.04 8.29 -3.08
CA PRO A 119 -0.98 9.13 -2.47
C PRO A 119 -0.55 9.80 -1.16
N ILE A 120 0.21 9.13 -0.29
CA ILE A 120 0.73 9.70 0.96
C ILE A 120 1.70 10.86 0.69
N ASP A 121 2.60 10.71 -0.28
CA ASP A 121 3.59 11.75 -0.63
C ASP A 121 2.92 13.03 -1.16
N ARG A 122 1.67 12.92 -1.65
CA ARG A 122 0.89 14.07 -2.11
C ARG A 122 0.49 14.99 -0.97
N PHE A 123 0.36 14.53 0.27
CA PHE A 123 0.08 15.43 1.41
C PHE A 123 1.19 16.45 1.61
N ALA A 124 2.44 16.00 1.58
CA ALA A 124 3.59 16.90 1.65
C ALA A 124 3.63 17.86 0.46
N ALA A 125 3.41 17.36 -0.77
CA ALA A 125 3.39 18.19 -1.97
C ALA A 125 2.27 19.24 -1.93
N ARG A 126 1.08 18.87 -1.45
CA ARG A 126 -0.10 19.75 -1.29
C ARG A 126 0.16 20.92 -0.34
N ALA A 127 1.08 20.77 0.61
CA ALA A 127 1.49 21.82 1.53
C ALA A 127 2.49 22.82 0.92
N VAL A 128 3.20 22.45 -0.16
CA VAL A 128 4.29 23.26 -0.74
C VAL A 128 3.78 24.58 -1.34
N CYS A 129 2.74 24.55 -2.17
CA CYS A 129 2.19 25.77 -2.78
C CYS A 129 0.72 25.61 -3.19
N ARG A 130 0.04 26.75 -3.41
CA ARG A 130 -1.37 26.78 -3.86
C ARG A 130 -1.58 26.06 -5.20
N ASN A 131 -0.60 26.12 -6.11
CA ASN A 131 -0.70 25.44 -7.41
C ASN A 131 -0.73 23.92 -7.25
N PHE A 132 0.18 23.34 -6.46
CA PHE A 132 0.20 21.90 -6.21
C PHE A 132 -1.06 21.45 -5.51
N ARG A 133 -1.54 22.24 -4.54
CA ARG A 133 -2.81 21.98 -3.88
C ARG A 133 -3.95 21.89 -4.88
N CYS A 134 -4.08 22.87 -5.77
CA CYS A 134 -5.10 22.86 -6.81
C CYS A 134 -4.97 21.65 -7.75
N ILE A 135 -3.74 21.29 -8.15
CA ILE A 135 -3.52 20.13 -9.04
C ILE A 135 -3.91 18.82 -8.34
N ILE A 136 -3.47 18.63 -7.10
CA ILE A 136 -3.71 17.43 -6.30
C ILE A 136 -5.20 17.29 -5.98
N ASP A 137 -5.85 18.38 -5.55
CA ASP A 137 -7.28 18.38 -5.18
C ASP A 137 -8.20 18.07 -6.38
N ASN A 138 -7.73 18.29 -7.61
CA ASN A 138 -8.45 17.99 -8.85
C ASN A 138 -7.97 16.73 -9.57
N GLN A 139 -6.98 16.01 -9.03
CA GLN A 139 -6.51 14.76 -9.61
C GLN A 139 -7.42 13.60 -9.22
N ARG A 140 -7.63 12.66 -10.15
CA ARG A 140 -8.20 11.36 -9.80
C ARG A 140 -7.25 10.66 -8.84
N SER A 141 -7.82 9.96 -7.88
CA SER A 141 -7.02 9.21 -6.91
C SER A 141 -6.24 8.11 -7.64
N ALA A 142 -4.93 8.06 -7.42
CA ALA A 142 -4.09 6.93 -7.82
C ALA A 142 -4.06 5.83 -6.74
N LEU A 143 -5.00 5.88 -5.80
CA LEU A 143 -5.15 4.91 -4.74
C LEU A 143 -5.61 3.58 -5.33
N LYS A 144 -4.76 2.56 -5.23
CA LYS A 144 -5.01 1.20 -5.70
C LYS A 144 -5.15 0.22 -4.54
N LYS A 145 -4.36 0.42 -3.49
CA LYS A 145 -4.39 -0.41 -2.29
C LYS A 145 -4.43 0.48 -1.05
N ILE A 146 -5.31 0.15 -0.12
CA ILE A 146 -5.25 0.62 1.27
C ILE A 146 -5.38 -0.57 2.21
N GLU A 147 -4.57 -0.60 3.26
CA GLU A 147 -4.63 -1.63 4.29
C GLU A 147 -4.24 -1.04 5.63
N MET A 148 -5.06 -1.29 6.65
CA MET A 148 -4.88 -0.75 7.99
C MET A 148 -4.68 -1.89 8.97
N THR A 149 -3.65 -1.80 9.80
CA THR A 149 -3.44 -2.69 10.95
C THR A 149 -3.50 -1.87 12.22
N LEU A 150 -4.51 -2.14 13.06
CA LEU A 150 -4.77 -1.38 14.27
C LEU A 150 -4.27 -2.17 15.48
N LYS A 151 -3.40 -1.53 16.28
CA LYS A 151 -2.82 -2.05 17.53
C LYS A 151 -3.16 -1.09 18.67
N GLU A 152 -2.86 -1.45 19.92
CA GLU A 152 -3.21 -0.61 21.09
C GLU A 152 -2.63 0.81 21.01
N GLU A 153 -1.34 0.89 20.71
CA GLU A 153 -0.54 2.13 20.76
C GLU A 153 -0.07 2.57 19.38
N SER A 154 -0.49 1.86 18.32
CA SER A 154 -0.06 2.18 16.97
C SER A 154 -1.07 1.78 15.90
N VAL A 155 -0.97 2.47 14.77
CA VAL A 155 -1.65 2.12 13.53
C VAL A 155 -0.62 2.04 12.43
N ASP A 156 -0.65 0.96 11.67
CA ASP A 156 0.14 0.83 10.44
C ASP A 156 -0.81 1.01 9.26
N LEU A 157 -0.53 1.99 8.40
CA LEU A 157 -1.31 2.29 7.21
C LEU A 157 -0.47 2.04 5.96
N ASN A 158 -0.83 1.01 5.21
CA ASN A 158 -0.25 0.71 3.92
C ASN A 158 -1.10 1.34 2.83
N VAL A 159 -0.49 2.18 1.99
CA VAL A 159 -1.12 2.84 0.84
C VAL A 159 -0.26 2.58 -0.39
N ASN A 160 -0.78 1.81 -1.34
CA ASN A 160 -0.04 1.30 -2.48
C ASN A 160 1.28 0.63 -2.03
N ASP A 161 2.42 1.25 -2.32
CA ASP A 161 3.79 0.81 -2.00
C ASP A 161 4.40 1.55 -0.79
N GLY A 162 3.63 2.38 -0.09
CA GLY A 162 4.07 3.17 1.05
C GLY A 162 3.44 2.72 2.35
N THR A 163 4.23 2.66 3.42
CA THR A 163 3.75 2.38 4.79
C THR A 163 3.97 3.57 5.70
N VAL A 164 2.92 4.02 6.36
CA VAL A 164 2.94 5.03 7.42
C VAL A 164 2.75 4.33 8.76
N PHE A 165 3.58 4.70 9.73
CA PHE A 165 3.48 4.20 11.10
C PHE A 165 3.06 5.35 12.01
N TYR A 166 1.90 5.22 12.62
CA TYR A 166 1.40 6.12 13.65
C TYR A 166 1.66 5.45 14.98
N HIS A 167 2.40 6.08 15.88
CA HIS A 167 2.67 5.50 17.19
C HIS A 167 2.53 6.55 18.28
N ASP A 168 2.14 6.07 19.46
CA ASP A 168 2.10 6.89 20.66
C ASP A 168 3.52 7.32 21.03
N ASP A 169 3.64 8.52 21.62
CA ASP A 169 4.86 9.04 22.21
C ASP A 169 4.55 9.43 23.66
N PHE A 170 4.11 8.42 24.44
CA PHE A 170 3.88 8.41 25.89
C PHE A 170 3.44 9.78 26.44
N ASP A 171 2.18 10.13 26.17
CA ASP A 171 1.48 11.35 26.61
C ASP A 171 1.83 12.66 25.89
N LYS A 172 2.73 12.67 24.91
CA LYS A 172 3.02 13.89 24.13
C LYS A 172 2.13 14.04 22.91
N GLY A 173 1.54 12.94 22.43
CA GLY A 173 0.73 12.88 21.22
C GLY A 173 1.18 11.76 20.29
N CYS A 174 0.99 11.96 18.99
CA CYS A 174 1.28 10.96 17.98
C CYS A 174 2.53 11.31 17.19
N THR A 175 3.42 10.34 17.04
CA THR A 175 4.46 10.40 16.01
C THR A 175 4.01 9.65 14.76
N VAL A 176 4.19 10.30 13.61
CA VAL A 176 3.95 9.73 12.29
C VAL A 176 5.29 9.53 11.57
N ASN A 177 5.63 8.28 11.24
CA ASN A 177 6.82 7.95 10.46
C ASN A 177 6.42 7.51 9.05
N TYR A 178 7.10 8.09 8.06
CA TYR A 178 6.98 7.67 6.67
C TYR A 178 8.34 7.77 5.97
N LYS A 179 8.87 6.64 5.49
CA LYS A 179 10.22 6.55 4.93
C LYS A 179 11.26 7.09 5.93
N LYS A 180 11.92 8.21 5.60
CA LYS A 180 12.92 8.88 6.45
C LYS A 180 12.37 10.13 7.14
N ARG A 181 11.05 10.39 7.02
CA ARG A 181 10.38 11.54 7.60
C ARG A 181 9.72 11.13 8.90
N LYS A 182 9.83 11.99 9.90
CA LYS A 182 9.16 11.90 11.19
C LYS A 182 8.39 13.20 11.40
N LEU A 183 7.09 13.11 11.62
CA LEU A 183 6.21 14.21 11.98
C LEU A 183 5.69 13.96 13.39
N PHE A 184 5.54 15.04 14.15
CA PHE A 184 4.99 14.99 15.49
C PHE A 184 3.68 15.78 15.54
N VAL A 185 2.62 15.14 16.02
CA VAL A 185 1.27 15.70 16.15
C VAL A 185 0.92 15.72 17.63
N THR A 186 0.94 16.92 18.22
CA THR A 186 0.63 17.15 19.63
C THR A 186 -0.84 16.84 19.93
N ASP A 187 -1.09 16.33 21.14
CA ASP A 187 -2.44 16.19 21.72
C ASP A 187 -3.44 15.35 20.90
N LYS A 188 -2.96 14.46 20.03
CA LYS A 188 -3.78 13.50 19.29
C LYS A 188 -3.28 12.08 19.46
N LYS A 189 -4.23 11.13 19.50
CA LYS A 189 -3.90 9.70 19.55
C LYS A 189 -3.56 9.17 18.15
N PRO A 190 -2.73 8.10 18.06
CA PRO A 190 -2.37 7.50 16.77
C PRO A 190 -3.57 7.13 15.89
N LEU A 191 -4.61 6.54 16.49
CA LEU A 191 -5.84 6.16 15.78
C LEU A 191 -6.54 7.37 15.17
N GLU A 192 -6.64 8.48 15.90
CA GLU A 192 -7.28 9.70 15.39
C GLU A 192 -6.52 10.29 14.20
N VAL A 193 -5.19 10.38 14.31
CA VAL A 193 -4.35 10.90 13.22
C VAL A 193 -4.42 9.98 11.99
N ALA A 194 -4.39 8.67 12.20
CA ALA A 194 -4.52 7.70 11.11
C ALA A 194 -5.88 7.81 10.41
N MET A 195 -6.98 7.97 11.16
CA MET A 195 -8.31 8.11 10.57
C MET A 195 -8.48 9.43 9.82
N ASP A 196 -7.91 10.53 10.30
CA ASP A 196 -7.87 11.81 9.57
C ASP A 196 -7.19 11.63 8.20
N ASP A 197 -6.06 10.90 8.15
CA ASP A 197 -5.34 10.62 6.91
C ASP A 197 -6.12 9.66 5.99
N VAL A 198 -6.76 8.63 6.54
CA VAL A 198 -7.63 7.70 5.79
C VAL A 198 -8.81 8.43 5.17
N LEU A 199 -9.47 9.30 5.93
CA LEU A 199 -10.52 10.17 5.43
C LEU A 199 -9.99 11.04 4.28
N ALA A 200 -8.83 11.69 4.44
CA ALA A 200 -8.25 12.52 3.39
C ALA A 200 -7.87 11.73 2.13
N LEU A 201 -7.44 10.46 2.26
CA LEU A 201 -7.12 9.58 1.12
C LEU A 201 -8.36 9.09 0.38
N LEU A 202 -9.42 8.77 1.12
CA LEU A 202 -10.65 8.18 0.58
C LEU A 202 -11.69 9.23 0.16
N SER A 203 -11.61 10.48 0.66
CA SER A 203 -12.56 11.56 0.36
C SER A 203 -12.42 12.17 -1.06
N GLY A 204 -11.95 11.40 -2.05
CA GLY A 204 -11.84 11.82 -3.43
C GLY A 204 -13.01 11.34 -4.29
N ARG A 205 -13.40 12.10 -5.32
CA ARG A 205 -14.38 11.62 -6.31
C ARG A 205 -13.78 10.44 -7.09
N ASP A 206 -14.53 9.35 -7.16
CA ASP A 206 -14.29 8.20 -8.06
C ASP A 206 -13.07 7.34 -7.66
N VAL A 207 -12.96 7.00 -6.36
CA VAL A 207 -11.95 6.07 -5.85
C VAL A 207 -12.38 4.64 -6.20
N SER A 208 -11.76 4.06 -7.23
CA SER A 208 -11.86 2.64 -7.55
C SER A 208 -10.53 1.97 -7.24
N MET A 209 -10.53 1.17 -6.17
CA MET A 209 -9.35 0.48 -5.64
C MET A 209 -9.32 -0.99 -6.08
N ASP A 210 -8.12 -1.54 -6.17
CA ASP A 210 -7.93 -2.97 -6.37
C ASP A 210 -8.04 -3.73 -5.03
N TYR A 211 -7.65 -3.09 -3.91
CA TYR A 211 -7.67 -3.72 -2.58
C TYR A 211 -7.98 -2.76 -1.44
N PHE A 212 -8.86 -3.19 -0.53
CA PHE A 212 -9.10 -2.58 0.78
C PHE A 212 -8.90 -3.64 1.88
N GLY A 213 -8.17 -3.31 2.94
CA GLY A 213 -7.94 -4.22 4.06
C GLY A 213 -8.03 -3.54 5.42
N VAL A 214 -8.63 -4.21 6.40
CA VAL A 214 -8.62 -3.79 7.80
C VAL A 214 -8.31 -5.01 8.67
N ILE A 215 -7.34 -4.83 9.57
CA ILE A 215 -6.90 -5.83 10.55
C ILE A 215 -7.10 -5.25 11.95
N LEU A 216 -8.15 -5.71 12.65
CA LEU A 216 -8.51 -5.30 14.00
C LEU A 216 -8.11 -6.33 15.07
N ALA A 217 -8.16 -7.61 14.73
CA ALA A 217 -7.93 -8.70 15.66
C ALA A 217 -6.64 -9.43 15.26
N MET A 218 -5.54 -9.23 16.00
CA MET A 218 -4.30 -9.97 15.71
C MET A 218 -4.36 -11.42 16.23
N GLY A 219 -5.27 -12.23 15.66
CA GLY A 219 -5.41 -13.66 15.88
C GLY A 219 -5.69 -14.11 17.33
N LYS A 220 -6.02 -15.40 17.49
CA LYS A 220 -6.32 -16.03 18.80
C LYS A 220 -5.18 -15.91 19.84
N TRP A 221 -3.97 -15.53 19.44
CA TRP A 221 -2.78 -15.54 20.32
C TRP A 221 -2.29 -14.15 20.76
N GLN A 222 -2.76 -13.05 20.14
CA GLN A 222 -2.41 -11.68 20.57
C GLN A 222 -3.63 -10.87 21.06
N TRP A 223 -4.79 -11.53 21.20
CA TRP A 223 -6.07 -10.96 21.61
C TRP A 223 -6.03 -10.08 22.86
N ALA A 224 -5.08 -10.33 23.77
CA ALA A 224 -4.99 -9.61 25.04
C ALA A 224 -4.50 -8.14 24.90
N MET A 225 -4.09 -7.71 23.70
CA MET A 225 -3.38 -6.45 23.50
C MET A 225 -4.16 -5.41 22.69
N VAL A 226 -5.45 -5.57 22.39
CA VAL A 226 -6.21 -4.53 21.65
C VAL A 226 -7.61 -4.40 22.23
N ASN A 227 -8.16 -3.18 22.29
CA ASN A 227 -9.58 -2.98 22.52
C ASN A 227 -10.30 -2.90 21.16
N PRO A 228 -10.75 -4.04 20.59
CA PRO A 228 -11.27 -4.08 19.22
C PRO A 228 -12.48 -3.18 19.01
N LYS A 229 -13.24 -2.85 20.06
CA LYS A 229 -14.43 -1.99 19.96
C LYS A 229 -14.11 -0.54 19.60
N VAL A 230 -13.05 0.03 20.16
CA VAL A 230 -12.65 1.42 19.87
C VAL A 230 -12.13 1.52 18.44
N SER A 231 -11.25 0.59 18.05
CA SER A 231 -10.68 0.49 16.70
C SER A 231 -11.76 0.27 15.64
N PHE A 232 -12.69 -0.67 15.88
CA PHE A 232 -13.83 -0.91 15.01
C PHE A 232 -14.67 0.36 14.82
N LYS A 233 -15.03 1.04 15.92
CA LYS A 233 -15.86 2.24 15.84
C LYS A 233 -15.21 3.34 15.01
N ALA A 234 -13.91 3.56 15.18
CA ALA A 234 -13.18 4.58 14.41
C ALA A 234 -13.21 4.30 12.90
N ILE A 235 -13.02 3.04 12.50
CA ILE A 235 -13.10 2.62 11.09
C ILE A 235 -14.52 2.74 10.56
N HIS A 236 -15.50 2.26 11.33
CA HIS A 236 -16.91 2.34 10.97
C HIS A 236 -17.36 3.80 10.77
N ASP A 237 -17.03 4.69 11.70
CA ASP A 237 -17.35 6.12 11.60
C ASP A 237 -16.66 6.77 10.39
N ALA A 238 -15.41 6.41 10.09
CA ALA A 238 -14.71 6.90 8.91
C ALA A 238 -15.39 6.45 7.60
N LEU A 239 -15.73 5.17 7.48
CA LEU A 239 -16.43 4.64 6.30
C LEU A 239 -17.83 5.23 6.15
N GLN A 240 -18.54 5.45 7.26
CA GLN A 240 -19.86 6.08 7.26
C GLN A 240 -19.82 7.51 6.68
N LEU A 241 -18.74 8.26 6.95
CA LEU A 241 -18.52 9.60 6.41
C LEU A 241 -18.16 9.59 4.91
N ILE A 242 -17.41 8.58 4.48
CA ILE A 242 -16.99 8.42 3.09
C ILE A 242 -18.17 7.96 2.21
N GLY A 243 -19.01 7.08 2.72
CA GLY A 243 -20.09 6.43 1.99
C GLY A 243 -19.66 5.10 1.36
N ILE A 244 -20.19 4.81 0.17
CA ILE A 244 -19.91 3.55 -0.55
C ILE A 244 -18.58 3.64 -1.29
N LEU A 245 -17.75 2.61 -1.14
CA LEU A 245 -16.45 2.44 -1.78
C LEU A 245 -16.50 1.40 -2.90
N SER A 246 -15.77 1.64 -3.98
CA SER A 246 -15.50 0.63 -5.01
C SER A 246 -14.15 -0.05 -4.74
N ALA A 247 -14.18 -1.36 -4.51
CA ALA A 247 -12.99 -2.16 -4.29
C ALA A 247 -13.15 -3.57 -4.87
N LYS A 248 -12.18 -4.02 -5.66
CA LYS A 248 -12.21 -5.39 -6.21
C LYS A 248 -11.95 -6.47 -5.18
N SER A 249 -11.13 -6.18 -4.18
CA SER A 249 -10.79 -7.11 -3.12
C SER A 249 -10.96 -6.44 -1.76
N VAL A 250 -11.68 -7.10 -0.86
CA VAL A 250 -11.89 -6.63 0.51
C VAL A 250 -11.40 -7.70 1.48
N SER A 251 -10.57 -7.28 2.43
CA SER A 251 -10.03 -8.12 3.50
C SER A 251 -10.44 -7.54 4.86
N LEU A 252 -11.19 -8.31 5.65
CA LEU A 252 -11.72 -7.88 6.94
C LEU A 252 -11.33 -8.89 8.01
N ASP A 253 -10.47 -8.48 8.92
CA ASP A 253 -10.10 -9.23 10.11
C ASP A 253 -10.69 -8.51 11.34
N CYS A 254 -11.74 -9.11 11.91
CA CYS A 254 -12.61 -8.53 12.93
C CYS A 254 -12.79 -9.48 14.12
N ALA A 255 -13.18 -8.91 15.26
CA ALA A 255 -13.43 -9.72 16.45
C ALA A 255 -14.74 -10.52 16.34
N HIS A 256 -15.78 -9.92 15.76
CA HIS A 256 -17.14 -10.47 15.73
C HIS A 256 -17.74 -10.40 14.32
N THR A 257 -18.70 -11.28 14.01
CA THR A 257 -19.35 -11.33 12.70
C THR A 257 -20.16 -10.07 12.38
N ASP A 258 -20.85 -9.47 13.37
CA ASP A 258 -21.61 -8.22 13.21
C ASP A 258 -20.74 -7.04 12.72
N GLN A 259 -19.46 -7.02 13.12
CA GLN A 259 -18.48 -6.03 12.65
C GLN A 259 -18.20 -6.20 11.16
N VAL A 260 -17.99 -7.43 10.70
CA VAL A 260 -17.78 -7.73 9.27
C VAL A 260 -18.99 -7.31 8.47
N VAL A 261 -20.20 -7.67 8.91
CA VAL A 261 -21.45 -7.26 8.27
C VAL A 261 -21.55 -5.73 8.15
N SER A 262 -21.23 -5.02 9.23
CA SER A 262 -21.32 -3.55 9.26
C SER A 262 -20.31 -2.88 8.31
N LEU A 263 -19.07 -3.39 8.26
CA LEU A 263 -18.04 -2.85 7.35
C LEU A 263 -18.32 -3.22 5.90
N LEU A 264 -18.76 -4.44 5.63
CA LEU A 264 -18.95 -4.94 4.27
C LEU A 264 -20.05 -4.18 3.51
N LYS A 265 -21.08 -3.67 4.20
CA LYS A 265 -22.14 -2.82 3.63
C LYS A 265 -21.64 -1.52 3.00
N HIS A 266 -20.41 -1.10 3.30
CA HIS A 266 -19.80 0.11 2.74
C HIS A 266 -19.12 -0.13 1.38
N PHE A 267 -19.23 -1.31 0.79
CA PHE A 267 -18.63 -1.64 -0.50
C PHE A 267 -19.68 -1.88 -1.58
N GLU A 268 -19.38 -1.43 -2.79
CA GLU A 268 -20.22 -1.63 -3.97
C GLU A 268 -20.19 -3.11 -4.42
N PRO A 269 -21.33 -3.84 -4.37
CA PRO A 269 -21.37 -5.28 -4.66
C PRO A 269 -20.81 -5.64 -6.04
N GLU A 270 -21.24 -4.92 -7.08
CA GLU A 270 -20.93 -5.24 -8.48
C GLU A 270 -19.43 -5.14 -8.83
N THR A 271 -18.66 -4.44 -8.01
CA THR A 271 -17.21 -4.27 -8.24
C THR A 271 -16.37 -5.27 -7.47
N LEU A 272 -16.97 -5.96 -6.49
CA LEU A 272 -16.28 -6.82 -5.55
C LEU A 272 -16.06 -8.21 -6.16
N GLU A 273 -14.81 -8.57 -6.40
CA GLU A 273 -14.42 -9.86 -6.96
C GLU A 273 -13.96 -10.86 -5.90
N SER A 274 -13.33 -10.37 -4.83
CA SER A 274 -12.72 -11.20 -3.79
C SER A 274 -13.03 -10.72 -2.38
N LEU A 275 -13.40 -11.67 -1.52
CA LEU A 275 -13.58 -11.48 -0.09
C LEU A 275 -12.61 -12.32 0.71
N HIS A 276 -11.93 -11.69 1.66
CA HIS A 276 -11.21 -12.38 2.72
C HIS A 276 -11.76 -11.92 4.07
N ILE A 277 -12.19 -12.87 4.88
CA ILE A 277 -12.83 -12.62 6.16
C ILE A 277 -12.16 -13.49 7.21
N GLU A 278 -11.67 -12.86 8.27
CA GLU A 278 -11.16 -13.50 9.48
C GLU A 278 -11.98 -13.02 10.67
N ILE A 279 -12.57 -13.96 11.40
CA ILE A 279 -13.47 -13.68 12.52
C ILE A 279 -13.04 -14.55 13.71
N LEU A 280 -12.85 -13.93 14.87
CA LEU A 280 -12.56 -14.67 16.10
C LEU A 280 -13.79 -15.32 16.72
N GLU A 281 -14.91 -14.59 16.79
CA GLU A 281 -16.15 -15.01 17.43
C GLU A 281 -17.33 -14.93 16.45
N PHE A 282 -17.95 -16.08 16.20
CA PHE A 282 -19.12 -16.19 15.34
C PHE A 282 -20.40 -16.29 16.17
N ASP A 283 -21.41 -15.50 15.80
CA ASP A 283 -22.78 -15.67 16.25
C ASP A 283 -23.69 -16.03 15.06
N GLU A 284 -24.66 -16.92 15.30
CA GLU A 284 -25.47 -17.50 14.22
C GLU A 284 -26.31 -16.44 13.50
N ASP A 285 -26.80 -15.43 14.20
CA ASP A 285 -27.69 -14.41 13.63
C ASP A 285 -26.96 -13.46 12.70
N SER A 286 -25.75 -13.02 13.06
CA SER A 286 -24.91 -12.21 12.17
C SER A 286 -24.37 -13.01 10.99
N VAL A 287 -24.15 -14.33 11.13
CA VAL A 287 -23.81 -15.18 9.97
C VAL A 287 -24.99 -15.26 9.00
N LYS A 288 -26.23 -15.40 9.50
CA LYS A 288 -27.44 -15.34 8.64
C LYS A 288 -27.53 -14.01 7.90
N GLU A 289 -27.17 -12.90 8.56
CA GLU A 289 -27.14 -11.58 7.92
C GLU A 289 -26.01 -11.46 6.89
N LEU A 290 -24.81 -11.99 7.19
CA LEU A 290 -23.65 -11.91 6.31
C LEU A 290 -23.89 -12.59 4.96
N VAL A 291 -24.43 -13.81 4.96
CA VAL A 291 -24.57 -14.65 3.75
C VAL A 291 -25.68 -14.22 2.79
N ILE A 292 -26.48 -13.23 3.19
CA ILE A 292 -27.56 -12.64 2.36
C ILE A 292 -27.23 -11.22 1.87
N LEU A 293 -26.01 -10.72 2.14
CA LEU A 293 -25.57 -9.43 1.61
C LEU A 293 -25.29 -9.53 0.12
N ASP A 294 -25.69 -8.51 -0.64
CA ASP A 294 -25.36 -8.40 -2.07
C ASP A 294 -23.85 -8.50 -2.31
N GLN A 295 -23.02 -7.92 -1.42
CA GLN A 295 -21.55 -8.03 -1.49
C GLN A 295 -21.05 -9.48 -1.39
N TRP A 296 -21.74 -10.31 -0.62
CA TRP A 296 -21.42 -11.73 -0.53
C TRP A 296 -21.83 -12.47 -1.81
N GLU A 297 -23.01 -12.17 -2.36
CA GLU A 297 -23.57 -12.81 -3.55
C GLU A 297 -22.82 -12.47 -4.85
N GLU A 298 -22.30 -11.26 -4.99
CA GLU A 298 -21.58 -10.82 -6.20
C GLU A 298 -20.09 -11.24 -6.22
N ALA A 299 -19.52 -11.55 -5.06
CA ALA A 299 -18.11 -11.94 -4.96
C ALA A 299 -17.83 -13.30 -5.63
N LYS A 300 -16.69 -13.40 -6.33
CA LYS A 300 -16.28 -14.61 -7.08
C LYS A 300 -15.38 -15.52 -6.25
N THR A 301 -14.59 -14.95 -5.35
CA THR A 301 -13.68 -15.70 -4.49
C THR A 301 -13.89 -15.37 -3.02
N LEU A 302 -13.88 -16.40 -2.18
CA LEU A 302 -14.04 -16.26 -0.74
C LEU A 302 -12.92 -16.98 0.00
N SER A 303 -12.32 -16.29 0.98
CA SER A 303 -11.34 -16.84 1.91
C SER A 303 -11.80 -16.63 3.35
N LEU A 304 -12.14 -17.70 4.06
CA LEU A 304 -12.55 -17.65 5.47
C LEU A 304 -11.48 -18.25 6.39
N THR A 305 -11.13 -17.51 7.44
CA THR A 305 -10.43 -18.05 8.61
C THR A 305 -11.47 -18.39 9.67
N THR A 306 -11.44 -19.64 10.19
CA THR A 306 -12.44 -20.23 11.08
C THR A 306 -13.82 -20.34 10.44
N VAL A 307 -14.32 -21.57 10.25
CA VAL A 307 -15.57 -21.81 9.50
C VAL A 307 -16.65 -22.35 10.45
N ALA A 308 -17.10 -21.49 11.35
CA ALA A 308 -18.24 -21.80 12.21
C ALA A 308 -19.54 -21.86 11.40
N TYR A 309 -20.53 -22.61 11.90
CA TYR A 309 -21.84 -22.75 11.25
C TYR A 309 -21.77 -23.15 9.76
N PHE A 310 -20.81 -24.02 9.40
CA PHE A 310 -20.61 -24.46 8.00
C PHE A 310 -21.91 -24.93 7.33
N SER A 311 -22.73 -25.68 8.07
CA SER A 311 -24.02 -26.17 7.60
C SER A 311 -25.01 -25.08 7.14
N LEU A 312 -24.86 -23.86 7.67
CA LEU A 312 -25.61 -22.68 7.26
C LEU A 312 -24.92 -22.02 6.07
N ILE A 313 -23.62 -21.73 6.18
CA ILE A 313 -22.84 -21.02 5.16
C ILE A 313 -22.83 -21.78 3.83
N VAL A 314 -22.69 -23.10 3.84
CA VAL A 314 -22.52 -23.94 2.64
C VAL A 314 -23.66 -23.79 1.62
N LYS A 315 -24.86 -23.43 2.07
CA LYS A 315 -26.02 -23.21 1.19
C LYS A 315 -25.89 -21.93 0.34
N HIS A 316 -24.98 -21.04 0.73
CA HIS A 316 -24.73 -19.73 0.12
C HIS A 316 -23.33 -19.66 -0.50
N LEU A 317 -22.73 -20.80 -0.86
CA LEU A 317 -21.40 -20.83 -1.48
C LEU A 317 -21.40 -21.18 -2.97
N TYR A 318 -22.57 -21.48 -3.55
CA TYR A 318 -22.67 -22.09 -4.88
C TYR A 318 -22.27 -21.14 -6.03
N HIS A 319 -22.29 -19.84 -5.79
CA HIS A 319 -21.91 -18.80 -6.76
C HIS A 319 -20.40 -18.51 -6.78
N PHE A 320 -19.64 -18.88 -5.75
CA PHE A 320 -18.20 -18.67 -5.73
C PHE A 320 -17.47 -19.61 -6.71
N GLU A 321 -16.52 -19.06 -7.46
CA GLU A 321 -15.61 -19.81 -8.31
C GLU A 321 -14.49 -20.46 -7.50
N SER A 322 -13.97 -19.78 -6.48
CA SER A 322 -12.87 -20.28 -5.66
C SER A 322 -13.10 -20.02 -4.19
N LEU A 323 -12.89 -21.05 -3.38
CA LEU A 323 -13.04 -21.05 -1.94
C LEU A 323 -11.71 -21.39 -1.28
N LYS A 324 -11.35 -20.66 -0.22
CA LYS A 324 -10.22 -20.99 0.64
C LYS A 324 -10.67 -20.97 2.10
N PHE A 325 -10.49 -22.07 2.81
CA PHE A 325 -10.85 -22.19 4.22
C PHE A 325 -9.62 -22.54 5.05
N ASN A 326 -9.39 -21.80 6.12
CA ASN A 326 -8.40 -22.14 7.14
C ASN A 326 -9.14 -22.49 8.43
N PHE A 327 -9.09 -23.77 8.81
CA PHE A 327 -9.83 -24.28 9.97
C PHE A 327 -9.08 -24.07 11.30
N LEU A 328 -7.84 -23.57 11.29
CA LEU A 328 -7.04 -23.34 12.50
C LEU A 328 -6.98 -24.55 13.47
N GLY A 329 -6.97 -25.76 12.92
CA GLY A 329 -6.94 -27.03 13.63
C GLY A 329 -8.31 -27.62 13.96
N GLU A 330 -9.41 -26.95 13.60
CA GLU A 330 -10.76 -27.46 13.82
C GLU A 330 -11.08 -28.65 12.90
N THR A 331 -11.94 -29.54 13.41
CA THR A 331 -12.36 -30.74 12.70
C THR A 331 -13.39 -30.39 11.61
N PHE A 332 -13.16 -30.86 10.40
CA PHE A 332 -14.15 -30.79 9.32
C PHE A 332 -14.96 -32.08 9.29
N LEU A 333 -16.21 -31.99 9.74
CA LEU A 333 -17.07 -33.14 9.96
C LEU A 333 -17.45 -33.81 8.63
N MET A 334 -17.65 -35.13 8.69
CA MET A 334 -18.09 -35.94 7.55
C MET A 334 -19.38 -35.39 6.92
N ASP A 335 -20.34 -34.99 7.75
CA ASP A 335 -21.62 -34.42 7.29
C ASP A 335 -21.44 -33.09 6.55
N ASP A 336 -20.42 -32.30 6.92
CA ASP A 336 -20.12 -31.04 6.25
C ASP A 336 -19.47 -31.28 4.88
N ILE A 337 -18.61 -32.30 4.75
CA ILE A 337 -18.07 -32.71 3.44
C ILE A 337 -19.18 -33.22 2.53
N ILE A 338 -20.13 -34.00 3.06
CA ILE A 338 -21.31 -34.48 2.32
C ILE A 338 -22.14 -33.28 1.84
N LYS A 339 -22.45 -32.33 2.74
CA LYS A 339 -23.16 -31.10 2.37
C LYS A 339 -22.41 -30.30 1.31
N PHE A 340 -21.08 -30.17 1.43
CA PHE A 340 -20.29 -29.48 0.42
C PHE A 340 -20.40 -30.15 -0.95
N ARG A 341 -20.27 -31.49 -1.01
CA ARG A 341 -20.48 -32.25 -2.25
C ARG A 341 -21.85 -31.97 -2.83
N ASP A 342 -22.90 -32.07 -2.01
CA ASP A 342 -24.28 -32.03 -2.44
C ASP A 342 -24.75 -30.62 -2.82
N GLU A 343 -24.31 -29.60 -2.08
CA GLU A 343 -24.69 -28.19 -2.29
C GLU A 343 -23.81 -27.48 -3.33
N ILE A 344 -22.53 -27.87 -3.46
CA ILE A 344 -21.57 -27.15 -4.32
C ILE A 344 -21.18 -27.99 -5.52
N LEU A 345 -20.49 -29.12 -5.31
CA LEU A 345 -19.90 -29.88 -6.42
C LEU A 345 -20.94 -30.45 -7.39
N LEU A 346 -22.14 -30.79 -6.90
CA LEU A 346 -23.23 -31.31 -7.72
C LEU A 346 -24.10 -30.23 -8.37
N LYS A 347 -24.14 -29.01 -7.81
CA LYS A 347 -25.07 -27.95 -8.24
C LYS A 347 -24.39 -26.81 -9.00
N SER A 348 -23.24 -26.34 -8.55
CA SER A 348 -22.55 -25.17 -9.11
C SER A 348 -21.96 -25.47 -10.49
N SER A 349 -22.18 -24.59 -11.47
CA SER A 349 -21.53 -24.64 -12.78
C SER A 349 -20.24 -23.80 -12.84
N VAL A 350 -20.08 -22.85 -11.91
CA VAL A 350 -19.00 -21.86 -11.91
C VAL A 350 -17.84 -22.27 -10.99
N PHE A 351 -18.09 -23.16 -10.03
CA PHE A 351 -17.08 -23.61 -9.08
C PHE A 351 -15.85 -24.23 -9.78
N LYS A 352 -14.66 -23.75 -9.39
CA LYS A 352 -13.35 -24.14 -9.91
C LYS A 352 -12.46 -24.78 -8.84
N SER A 353 -12.42 -24.24 -7.63
CA SER A 353 -11.53 -24.76 -6.60
C SER A 353 -11.96 -24.53 -5.16
N LEU A 354 -11.61 -25.48 -4.30
CA LEU A 354 -11.60 -25.36 -2.84
C LEU A 354 -10.21 -25.73 -2.32
N THR A 355 -9.68 -24.92 -1.41
CA THR A 355 -8.49 -25.22 -0.62
C THR A 355 -8.85 -25.17 0.86
N CYS A 356 -8.63 -26.26 1.58
CA CYS A 356 -8.78 -26.32 3.03
C CYS A 356 -7.40 -26.55 3.68
N GLU A 357 -7.01 -25.64 4.56
CA GLU A 357 -5.74 -25.63 5.29
C GLU A 357 -5.99 -25.77 6.80
N SER A 358 -5.00 -26.31 7.51
CA SER A 358 -5.03 -26.50 8.97
C SER A 358 -6.32 -27.19 9.44
N VAL A 359 -6.74 -28.26 8.79
CA VAL A 359 -8.04 -28.91 9.02
C VAL A 359 -7.87 -30.33 9.53
N ASP A 360 -8.52 -30.67 10.64
CA ASP A 360 -8.55 -32.05 11.14
C ASP A 360 -9.68 -32.84 10.45
N PHE A 361 -9.39 -34.03 9.91
CA PHE A 361 -10.39 -34.91 9.28
C PHE A 361 -9.90 -36.36 9.17
N ASP A 362 -10.81 -37.34 9.22
CA ASP A 362 -10.46 -38.73 8.89
C ASP A 362 -10.37 -38.88 7.36
N ALA A 363 -9.14 -39.02 6.85
CA ALA A 363 -8.87 -39.16 5.42
C ALA A 363 -9.62 -40.33 4.75
N ARG A 364 -9.86 -41.45 5.46
CA ARG A 364 -10.60 -42.59 4.92
C ARG A 364 -12.07 -42.23 4.76
N MET A 365 -12.64 -41.56 5.76
CA MET A 365 -14.03 -41.12 5.71
C MET A 365 -14.20 -40.05 4.63
N PHE A 366 -13.29 -39.07 4.56
CA PHE A 366 -13.26 -38.06 3.50
C PHE A 366 -13.26 -38.68 2.10
N VAL A 367 -12.38 -39.65 1.82
CA VAL A 367 -12.34 -40.34 0.52
C VAL A 367 -13.65 -41.07 0.23
N ARG A 368 -14.27 -41.71 1.24
CA ARG A 368 -15.55 -42.43 1.08
C ARG A 368 -16.73 -41.54 0.70
N VAL A 369 -16.68 -40.23 0.95
CA VAL A 369 -17.71 -39.29 0.45
C VAL A 369 -17.74 -39.27 -1.08
N PHE A 370 -16.57 -39.38 -1.72
CA PHE A 370 -16.40 -39.23 -3.16
C PHE A 370 -16.23 -40.58 -3.88
N ASP A 371 -15.69 -41.59 -3.19
CA ASP A 371 -15.56 -42.96 -3.66
C ASP A 371 -15.97 -43.95 -2.54
N PRO A 372 -17.28 -44.28 -2.43
CA PRO A 372 -17.81 -45.12 -1.36
C PRO A 372 -17.19 -46.52 -1.27
N ASN A 373 -16.66 -47.04 -2.39
CA ASN A 373 -16.05 -48.36 -2.48
C ASN A 373 -14.55 -48.35 -2.22
N SER A 374 -13.96 -47.19 -1.95
CA SER A 374 -12.54 -47.07 -1.68
C SER A 374 -12.14 -47.84 -0.42
N SER A 375 -11.14 -48.72 -0.59
CA SER A 375 -10.46 -49.44 0.48
C SER A 375 -9.13 -48.79 0.89
N ARG A 376 -8.81 -47.60 0.34
CA ARG A 376 -7.58 -46.87 0.63
C ARG A 376 -7.45 -46.55 2.12
N ARG A 377 -6.23 -46.66 2.62
CA ARG A 377 -5.87 -46.36 4.02
C ARG A 377 -4.84 -45.24 4.15
N ASP A 378 -4.43 -44.66 3.03
CA ASP A 378 -3.39 -43.65 2.99
C ASP A 378 -3.90 -42.33 3.59
N SER A 379 -3.08 -41.68 4.42
CA SER A 379 -3.37 -40.35 4.99
C SER A 379 -3.15 -39.21 4.00
N SER A 380 -2.57 -39.51 2.84
CA SER A 380 -2.41 -38.59 1.71
C SER A 380 -2.72 -39.30 0.40
N GLY A 381 -3.09 -38.54 -0.62
CA GLY A 381 -3.37 -39.10 -1.92
C GLY A 381 -4.08 -38.15 -2.86
N SER A 382 -4.44 -38.69 -4.01
CA SER A 382 -5.24 -38.03 -5.02
C SER A 382 -6.31 -38.99 -5.54
N ILE A 383 -7.52 -38.48 -5.71
CA ILE A 383 -8.66 -39.19 -6.33
C ILE A 383 -9.33 -38.28 -7.35
N ALA A 384 -9.94 -38.89 -8.38
CA ALA A 384 -10.79 -38.18 -9.32
C ALA A 384 -12.26 -38.41 -8.95
N TYR A 385 -13.00 -37.33 -8.73
CA TYR A 385 -14.43 -37.36 -8.47
C TYR A 385 -15.19 -36.86 -9.71
N LYS A 386 -15.96 -37.73 -10.35
CA LYS A 386 -16.71 -37.40 -11.57
C LYS A 386 -18.17 -37.17 -11.24
N THR A 387 -18.68 -36.00 -11.60
CA THR A 387 -20.11 -35.66 -11.58
C THR A 387 -20.70 -35.82 -12.98
N LYS A 388 -21.99 -35.47 -13.15
CA LYS A 388 -22.62 -35.46 -14.48
C LYS A 388 -22.00 -34.43 -15.43
N LYS A 389 -21.50 -33.31 -14.89
CA LYS A 389 -21.04 -32.15 -15.67
C LYS A 389 -19.52 -32.03 -15.68
N ASP A 390 -18.88 -32.36 -14.57
CA ASP A 390 -17.49 -32.00 -14.32
C ASP A 390 -16.70 -33.15 -13.69
N THR A 391 -15.37 -33.09 -13.87
CA THR A 391 -14.43 -33.95 -13.13
C THR A 391 -13.60 -33.09 -12.19
N PHE A 392 -13.51 -33.50 -10.93
CA PHE A 392 -12.70 -32.84 -9.90
C PHE A 392 -11.53 -33.72 -9.50
N ILE A 393 -10.35 -33.12 -9.37
CA ILE A 393 -9.18 -33.75 -8.76
C ILE A 393 -9.17 -33.33 -7.29
N ILE A 394 -9.25 -34.32 -6.41
CA ILE A 394 -9.22 -34.14 -4.97
C ILE A 394 -7.88 -34.63 -4.47
N THR A 395 -7.04 -33.73 -3.99
CA THR A 395 -5.79 -34.07 -3.32
C THR A 395 -5.93 -33.84 -1.82
N TYR A 396 -5.42 -34.76 -1.02
CA TYR A 396 -5.47 -34.68 0.43
C TYR A 396 -4.14 -35.09 1.03
N GLN A 397 -3.82 -34.50 2.17
CA GLN A 397 -2.64 -34.77 2.97
C GLN A 397 -3.00 -34.54 4.45
N PRO A 398 -2.14 -34.93 5.40
CA PRO A 398 -2.37 -34.59 6.80
C PRO A 398 -2.62 -33.09 6.94
N ASN A 399 -3.75 -32.73 7.55
CA ASN A 399 -4.18 -31.37 7.86
C ASN A 399 -4.57 -30.46 6.68
N ALA A 400 -4.70 -30.98 5.45
CA ALA A 400 -5.13 -30.17 4.31
C ALA A 400 -5.73 -31.01 3.18
N PHE A 401 -6.65 -30.43 2.43
CA PHE A 401 -7.11 -30.99 1.16
C PHE A 401 -7.45 -29.90 0.15
N ASN A 402 -7.41 -30.26 -1.13
CA ASN A 402 -7.77 -29.39 -2.24
C ASN A 402 -8.72 -30.14 -3.16
N ILE A 403 -9.72 -29.43 -3.68
CA ILE A 403 -10.61 -29.90 -4.73
C ILE A 403 -10.44 -28.93 -5.89
N LYS A 404 -10.04 -29.42 -7.07
CA LYS A 404 -9.87 -28.59 -8.27
C LYS A 404 -10.63 -29.19 -9.44
N LYS A 405 -11.43 -28.38 -10.13
CA LYS A 405 -12.09 -28.73 -11.38
C LYS A 405 -11.03 -28.97 -12.45
N LYS A 406 -11.09 -30.11 -13.11
CA LYS A 406 -10.24 -30.44 -14.25
C LYS A 406 -10.73 -29.62 -15.44
N ILE A 407 -9.86 -28.78 -16.00
CA ILE A 407 -10.15 -28.02 -17.23
C ILE A 407 -9.67 -28.87 -18.39
N ASP A 408 -10.53 -29.15 -19.36
CA ASP A 408 -10.23 -30.00 -20.54
C ASP A 408 -9.28 -29.33 -21.56
N SER A 409 -8.40 -28.44 -21.13
CA SER A 409 -7.42 -27.74 -21.98
C SER A 409 -6.05 -28.45 -22.07
N GLU A 410 -5.98 -29.74 -21.76
CA GLU A 410 -4.82 -30.62 -22.02
C GLU A 410 -5.30 -31.94 -22.65
N GLN A 411 -5.79 -31.88 -23.89
CA GLN A 411 -5.86 -33.01 -24.82
C GLN A 411 -5.38 -32.60 -26.20
#